data_AF-A0A9P0E6K9-F1
#
_entry.id   AF-A0A9P0E6K9-F1
#
_cell.length_a   1.000
_cell.length_b   1.000
_cell.length_c   1.000
_cell.angle_alpha   90.00
_cell.angle_beta   90.00
_cell.angle_gamma   90.00
#
_symmetry.space_group_name_H-M   'P 1'
#
loop_
_entity.id
_entity.type
_entity.pdbx_description
1 polymer ?
#
loop_
_entity_poly.entity_id
_entity_poly.type
_entity_poly.pdbx_seq_one_letter_code
_entity_poly.pdbx_strand_id
1 'polypeptide(L)'
;MFHRKVRNKQRPATSFMMGVREERFTISQLALRQDEKSNPKKKLINCLRKYCDATTLHGFKYLSEPNRPLYERIYWLVAIIIVYSTVAFIVIDQVEIYLRKPILITFDSKSRSVTEIPFPAVTICSDNQIHSSTINLTEAFDDFQHLSPEMRKRFEYAVYICNFNHPGEEFETFDPQFFHDMLENVFGIETCREQIPILRWSYTPMDTPCRYFQPIVTVQGACLSFNMVPFSYIFRNPTTINWAEKYWTDKIKVWSPDTGYITGGGSYPDAPPWRTAGGNGVRFGFNIEMKDNEELCSRGGKGFSVYVHNPAEMPGPAHALLYLEENRETTVSVSPKFYITDESLKKWSTKERGCYFQNERFLKFFQIYTQHNCEMECKANFTLSICRCAPFYFPSK
;
A
#
# COMPACT_ATOMS: atom_id res chain seq x y z
N MET A 1 -34.84 3.59 11.52
CA MET A 1 -36.21 3.25 11.05
C MET A 1 -36.08 1.89 10.39
N PHE A 2 -36.53 0.74 10.90
CA PHE A 2 -37.77 0.36 11.59
C PHE A 2 -37.51 -0.72 12.67
N HIS A 3 -38.13 -0.56 13.84
CA HIS A 3 -38.33 -1.63 14.85
C HIS A 3 -39.68 -2.31 14.59
N ARG A 4 -39.78 -3.64 14.73
CA ARG A 4 -41.08 -4.34 14.73
C ARG A 4 -41.33 -5.04 16.07
N LYS A 5 -42.37 -4.56 16.76
CA LYS A 5 -42.98 -5.05 18.01
C LYS A 5 -43.63 -6.42 17.81
N VAL A 6 -43.42 -7.32 18.78
CA VAL A 6 -44.20 -8.55 18.98
C VAL A 6 -45.50 -8.19 19.71
N ARG A 7 -46.66 -8.67 19.22
CA ARG A 7 -47.95 -8.61 19.93
C ARG A 7 -48.49 -10.02 20.15
N ASN A 8 -48.65 -10.36 21.42
CA ASN A 8 -49.27 -11.56 21.95
C ASN A 8 -50.80 -11.44 21.84
N LYS A 9 -51.51 -12.49 21.43
CA LYS A 9 -52.99 -12.55 21.53
C LYS A 9 -53.46 -14.00 21.75
N GLN A 10 -53.82 -14.30 22.99
CA GLN A 10 -54.53 -15.51 23.42
C GLN A 10 -55.94 -15.58 22.82
N ARG A 11 -56.43 -16.79 22.57
CA ARG A 11 -57.87 -17.12 22.40
C ARG A 11 -58.20 -18.44 23.14
N PRO A 12 -59.46 -18.61 23.59
CA PRO A 12 -59.82 -19.43 24.74
C PRO A 12 -60.21 -20.87 24.39
N ALA A 13 -60.21 -21.72 25.42
CA ALA A 13 -60.64 -23.11 25.41
C ALA A 13 -62.17 -23.25 25.31
N THR A 14 -62.65 -24.26 24.60
CA THR A 14 -64.00 -24.81 24.76
C THR A 14 -64.01 -26.32 24.51
N SER A 15 -64.80 -26.98 25.36
CA SER A 15 -64.92 -28.42 25.64
C SER A 15 -65.55 -29.23 24.50
N PHE A 16 -65.17 -30.51 24.35
CA PHE A 16 -66.01 -31.51 23.71
C PHE A 16 -65.90 -32.86 24.45
N MET A 17 -67.06 -33.44 24.76
CA MET A 17 -67.29 -34.59 25.63
C MET A 17 -66.65 -35.89 25.12
N MET A 18 -66.13 -36.69 26.07
CA MET A 18 -65.84 -38.11 25.89
C MET A 18 -67.15 -38.91 25.80
N GLY A 19 -67.42 -39.51 24.64
CA GLY A 19 -68.32 -40.65 24.50
C GLY A 19 -67.48 -41.91 24.29
N VAL A 20 -67.39 -42.77 25.30
CA VAL A 20 -66.77 -44.10 25.17
C VAL A 20 -67.77 -45.03 24.50
N ARG A 21 -67.48 -45.45 23.26
CA ARG A 21 -68.20 -46.53 22.59
C ARG A 21 -67.32 -47.78 22.65
N GLU A 22 -67.68 -48.73 23.50
CA GLU A 22 -67.07 -50.06 23.52
C GLU A 22 -67.49 -50.82 22.25
N GLU A 23 -66.59 -50.95 21.28
CA GLU A 23 -66.70 -51.97 20.24
C GLU A 23 -65.90 -53.21 20.66
N ARG A 24 -66.61 -54.28 20.99
CA ARG A 24 -66.03 -55.59 21.29
C ARG A 24 -65.43 -56.18 20.01
N PHE A 25 -64.10 -56.23 19.94
CA PHE A 25 -63.39 -57.00 18.91
C PHE A 25 -63.60 -58.49 19.15
N THR A 26 -64.20 -59.16 18.17
CA THR A 26 -64.36 -60.63 18.16
C THR A 26 -63.02 -61.28 17.79
N ILE A 27 -62.67 -62.37 18.48
CA ILE A 27 -61.41 -63.12 18.36
C ILE A 27 -61.13 -63.63 16.92
N SER A 28 -62.12 -63.60 16.02
CA SER A 28 -61.99 -63.97 14.61
C SER A 28 -61.17 -62.98 13.75
N GLN A 29 -60.94 -61.73 14.19
CA GLN A 29 -60.10 -60.78 13.45
C GLN A 29 -58.60 -60.86 13.83
N LEU A 30 -58.24 -61.59 14.88
CA LEU A 30 -56.85 -61.77 15.32
C LEU A 30 -56.12 -62.91 14.58
N ALA A 31 -56.84 -63.74 13.81
CA ALA A 31 -56.28 -64.89 13.09
C ALA A 31 -55.83 -64.59 11.63
N LEU A 32 -55.88 -63.34 11.18
CA LEU A 32 -55.32 -62.91 9.89
C LEU A 32 -54.06 -62.03 10.01
N ARG A 33 -53.45 -61.94 11.20
CA ARG A 33 -52.02 -61.59 11.29
C ARG A 33 -51.20 -62.82 10.93
N GLN A 34 -51.21 -63.17 9.64
CA GLN A 34 -50.05 -63.82 9.08
C GLN A 34 -48.89 -62.85 9.26
N ASP A 35 -47.91 -63.25 10.06
CA ASP A 35 -46.59 -62.66 10.08
C ASP A 35 -45.99 -62.75 8.67
N GLU A 36 -46.29 -61.77 7.81
CA GLU A 36 -45.36 -61.43 6.75
C GLU A 36 -44.10 -60.95 7.45
N LYS A 37 -43.06 -61.79 7.47
CA LYS A 37 -41.67 -61.36 7.63
C LYS A 37 -41.40 -60.31 6.56
N SER A 38 -41.77 -59.06 6.84
CA SER A 38 -41.64 -57.95 5.91
C SER A 38 -40.16 -57.78 5.67
N ASN A 39 -39.74 -58.14 4.45
CA ASN A 39 -38.37 -58.02 3.98
C ASN A 39 -37.82 -56.63 4.40
N PRO A 40 -36.67 -56.54 5.10
CA PRO A 40 -36.13 -55.28 5.59
C PRO A 40 -36.00 -54.23 4.48
N LYS A 41 -35.80 -54.66 3.22
CA LYS A 41 -35.83 -53.79 2.04
C LYS A 41 -37.18 -53.11 1.80
N LYS A 42 -38.30 -53.84 1.92
CA LYS A 42 -39.66 -53.28 1.77
C LYS A 42 -39.95 -52.25 2.86
N LYS A 43 -39.52 -52.53 4.10
CA LYS A 43 -39.64 -51.61 5.23
C LYS A 43 -38.85 -50.32 5.00
N LEU A 44 -37.60 -50.43 4.53
CA LEU A 44 -36.75 -49.29 4.19
C LEU A 44 -37.33 -48.43 3.06
N ILE A 45 -37.82 -49.06 1.99
CA ILE A 45 -38.45 -48.35 0.86
C ILE A 45 -39.69 -47.59 1.31
N ASN A 46 -40.52 -48.19 2.17
CA ASN A 46 -41.70 -47.51 2.72
C ASN A 46 -41.31 -46.32 3.62
N CYS A 47 -40.22 -46.42 4.38
CA CYS A 47 -39.70 -45.29 5.16
C CYS A 47 -39.17 -44.17 4.26
N LEU A 48 -38.35 -44.49 3.25
CA LEU A 48 -37.82 -43.52 2.29
C LEU A 48 -38.93 -42.80 1.54
N ARG A 49 -39.98 -43.53 1.16
CA ARG A 49 -41.16 -42.96 0.50
C ARG A 49 -41.87 -41.95 1.40
N LYS A 50 -42.17 -42.34 2.64
CA LYS A 50 -42.78 -41.43 3.63
C LYS A 50 -41.91 -40.19 3.87
N TYR A 51 -40.59 -40.34 3.91
CA TYR A 51 -39.66 -39.22 4.05
C TYR A 51 -39.70 -38.29 2.83
N CYS A 52 -39.60 -38.83 1.62
CA CYS A 52 -39.61 -38.04 0.38
C CYS A 52 -40.95 -37.33 0.14
N ASP A 53 -42.05 -37.92 0.61
CA ASP A 53 -43.39 -37.31 0.51
C ASP A 53 -43.62 -36.22 1.56
N ALA A 54 -42.95 -36.30 2.73
CA ALA A 54 -43.10 -35.36 3.83
C ALA A 54 -42.01 -34.28 3.91
N THR A 55 -40.88 -34.46 3.21
CA THR A 55 -39.76 -33.52 3.26
C THR A 55 -40.05 -32.23 2.51
N THR A 56 -39.44 -31.13 2.96
CA THR A 56 -39.44 -29.85 2.26
C THR A 56 -38.34 -29.74 1.21
N LEU A 57 -37.47 -30.77 1.09
CA LEU A 57 -36.42 -30.81 0.07
C LEU A 57 -37.03 -30.94 -1.34
N HIS A 58 -36.87 -29.88 -2.12
CA HIS A 58 -37.37 -29.83 -3.49
C HIS A 58 -36.75 -30.96 -4.35
N GLY A 59 -37.56 -31.58 -5.20
CA GLY A 59 -37.14 -32.68 -6.07
C GLY A 59 -37.31 -34.08 -5.49
N PHE A 60 -37.20 -34.25 -4.16
CA PHE A 60 -37.22 -35.58 -3.53
C PHE A 60 -38.58 -36.28 -3.65
N LYS A 61 -39.69 -35.54 -3.63
CA LYS A 61 -41.04 -36.07 -3.87
C LYS A 61 -41.16 -36.80 -5.21
N TYR A 62 -40.46 -36.32 -6.24
CA TYR A 62 -40.50 -36.94 -7.58
C TYR A 62 -39.72 -38.26 -7.66
N LEU A 63 -38.85 -38.55 -6.69
CA LEU A 63 -38.17 -39.84 -6.58
C LEU A 63 -39.09 -40.93 -6.01
N SER A 64 -40.06 -40.56 -5.15
CA SER A 64 -40.94 -41.47 -4.41
C SER A 64 -42.36 -41.59 -4.97
N GLU A 65 -42.72 -40.76 -5.95
CA GLU A 65 -44.07 -40.69 -6.51
C GLU A 65 -44.49 -42.02 -7.18
N PRO A 66 -45.69 -42.55 -6.86
CA PRO A 66 -46.24 -43.72 -7.55
C PRO A 66 -46.38 -43.48 -9.06
N ASN A 67 -46.17 -44.51 -9.88
CA ASN A 67 -46.43 -44.52 -11.32
C ASN A 67 -45.56 -43.59 -12.20
N ARG A 68 -44.52 -42.95 -11.65
CA ARG A 68 -43.56 -42.17 -12.44
C ARG A 68 -42.56 -43.09 -13.17
N PRO A 69 -42.33 -42.90 -14.48
CA PRO A 69 -41.40 -43.74 -15.25
C PRO A 69 -39.94 -43.53 -14.83
N LEU A 70 -39.11 -44.54 -15.10
CA LEU A 70 -37.72 -44.58 -14.62
C LEU A 70 -36.86 -43.42 -15.16
N TYR A 71 -37.05 -43.02 -16.43
CA TYR A 71 -36.27 -41.94 -17.03
C TYR A 71 -36.47 -40.60 -16.32
N GLU A 72 -37.69 -40.28 -15.86
CA GLU A 72 -37.95 -39.07 -15.09
C GLU A 72 -37.34 -39.14 -13.70
N ARG A 73 -37.31 -40.31 -13.07
CA ARG A 73 -36.64 -40.50 -11.78
C ARG A 73 -35.14 -40.30 -11.89
N ILE A 74 -34.53 -40.78 -12.97
CA ILE A 74 -33.10 -40.55 -13.27
C ILE A 74 -32.85 -39.06 -13.50
N TYR A 75 -33.71 -38.39 -14.28
CA TYR A 75 -33.62 -36.95 -14.48
C TYR A 75 -33.66 -36.19 -13.15
N TRP A 76 -34.63 -36.47 -12.28
CA TRP A 76 -34.73 -35.80 -10.97
C TRP A 76 -33.55 -36.11 -10.06
N LEU A 77 -33.04 -37.35 -10.08
CA LEU A 77 -31.86 -37.73 -9.33
C LEU A 77 -30.62 -36.94 -9.78
N VAL A 78 -30.40 -36.84 -11.10
CA VAL A 78 -29.29 -36.08 -11.67
C VAL A 78 -29.45 -34.58 -11.38
N ALA A 79 -30.66 -34.04 -11.55
CA ALA A 79 -30.95 -32.64 -11.24
C ALA A 79 -30.69 -32.31 -9.76
N ILE A 80 -31.10 -33.19 -8.84
CA ILE A 80 -30.80 -33.08 -7.41
C ILE A 80 -29.29 -33.09 -7.20
N ILE A 81 -28.56 -34.08 -7.71
CA ILE A 81 -27.11 -34.17 -7.54
C ILE A 81 -26.42 -32.88 -8.02
N ILE A 82 -26.77 -32.38 -9.21
CA ILE A 82 -26.22 -31.14 -9.76
C ILE A 82 -26.52 -29.97 -8.82
N VAL A 83 -27.78 -29.77 -8.42
CA VAL A 83 -28.18 -28.65 -7.56
C VAL A 83 -27.44 -28.69 -6.22
N TYR A 84 -27.38 -29.84 -5.56
CA TYR A 84 -26.70 -29.95 -4.27
C TYR A 84 -25.18 -29.80 -4.38
N SER A 85 -24.56 -30.31 -5.46
CA SER A 85 -23.14 -30.08 -5.73
C SER A 85 -22.84 -28.60 -6.00
N THR A 86 -23.67 -27.91 -6.79
CA THR A 86 -23.51 -26.47 -7.05
C THR A 86 -23.73 -25.65 -5.79
N VAL A 87 -24.75 -25.97 -4.98
CA VAL A 87 -24.99 -25.29 -3.70
C VAL A 87 -23.81 -25.50 -2.75
N ALA A 88 -23.29 -26.71 -2.63
CA ALA A 88 -22.12 -26.99 -1.80
C ALA A 88 -20.90 -26.19 -2.27
N PHE A 89 -20.65 -26.16 -3.58
CA PHE A 89 -19.57 -25.36 -4.17
C PHE A 89 -19.72 -23.87 -3.85
N ILE A 90 -20.90 -23.28 -4.08
CA ILE A 90 -21.16 -21.87 -3.80
C ILE A 90 -21.00 -21.58 -2.31
N VAL A 91 -21.53 -22.42 -1.42
CA VAL A 91 -21.39 -22.20 0.03
C VAL A 91 -19.93 -22.24 0.46
N ILE A 92 -19.14 -23.18 -0.05
CA ILE A 92 -17.71 -23.27 0.25
C ILE A 92 -16.99 -22.00 -0.24
N ASP A 93 -17.22 -21.59 -1.48
CA ASP A 93 -16.62 -20.38 -2.08
C ASP A 93 -16.99 -19.11 -1.29
N GLN A 94 -18.27 -18.92 -0.97
CA GLN A 94 -18.73 -17.75 -0.23
C GLN A 94 -18.21 -17.71 1.21
N VAL A 95 -18.13 -18.85 1.88
CA VAL A 95 -17.52 -18.96 3.22
C VAL A 95 -16.03 -18.63 3.14
N GLU A 96 -15.33 -19.12 2.12
CA GLU A 96 -13.92 -18.82 1.92
C GLU A 96 -13.67 -17.33 1.65
N ILE A 97 -14.49 -16.69 0.81
CA ILE A 97 -14.41 -15.26 0.56
C ILE A 97 -14.67 -14.46 1.84
N TYR A 98 -15.71 -14.82 2.60
CA TYR A 98 -16.05 -14.16 3.86
C TYR A 98 -14.91 -14.24 4.88
N LEU A 99 -14.28 -15.41 5.01
CA LEU A 99 -13.16 -15.61 5.93
C LEU A 99 -11.86 -14.95 5.45
N ARG A 100 -11.66 -14.80 4.14
CA ARG A 100 -10.44 -14.19 3.56
C ARG A 100 -10.50 -12.66 3.45
N LYS A 101 -11.69 -12.06 3.34
CA LYS A 101 -11.87 -10.61 3.11
C LYS A 101 -12.83 -9.99 4.14
N PRO A 102 -12.41 -9.89 5.42
CA PRO A 102 -13.32 -9.44 6.48
C PRO A 102 -13.50 -7.91 6.51
N ILE A 103 -12.78 -7.16 5.67
CA ILE A 103 -12.87 -5.70 5.59
C ILE A 103 -13.35 -5.27 4.20
N LEU A 104 -14.30 -4.33 4.19
CA LEU A 104 -14.80 -3.67 3.00
C LEU A 104 -14.24 -2.24 2.94
N ILE A 105 -13.64 -1.89 1.81
CA ILE A 105 -13.26 -0.51 1.51
C ILE A 105 -14.46 0.18 0.86
N THR A 106 -14.93 1.26 1.46
CA THR A 106 -16.01 2.09 0.92
C THR A 106 -15.49 3.48 0.56
N PHE A 107 -16.14 4.11 -0.42
CA PHE A 107 -15.90 5.53 -0.68
C PHE A 107 -16.67 6.35 0.35
N ASP A 108 -15.97 7.21 1.08
CA ASP A 108 -16.63 8.23 1.87
C ASP A 108 -17.18 9.30 0.92
N SER A 109 -18.47 9.60 1.04
CA SER A 109 -19.10 10.68 0.26
C SER A 109 -18.68 12.07 0.73
N LYS A 110 -18.03 12.17 1.90
CA LYS A 110 -17.50 13.43 2.42
C LYS A 110 -16.15 13.73 1.76
N SER A 111 -16.11 14.78 0.95
CA SER A 111 -14.85 15.40 0.53
C SER A 111 -14.13 15.95 1.76
N ARG A 112 -12.97 15.39 2.09
CA ARG A 112 -12.09 15.98 3.11
C ARG A 112 -11.37 17.18 2.55
N SER A 113 -11.13 18.15 3.42
CA SER A 113 -10.38 19.34 3.07
C SER A 113 -8.91 18.97 2.83
N VAL A 114 -8.29 19.59 1.82
CA VAL A 114 -6.85 19.52 1.59
C VAL A 114 -6.02 20.10 2.74
N THR A 115 -6.66 20.78 3.69
CA THR A 115 -6.06 21.26 4.94
C THR A 115 -5.84 20.15 5.97
N GLU A 116 -6.36 18.93 5.78
CA GLU A 116 -6.17 17.81 6.72
C GLU A 116 -5.01 16.89 6.31
N ILE A 117 -4.54 17.01 5.07
CA ILE A 117 -3.50 16.17 4.47
C ILE A 117 -2.27 17.00 4.12
N PRO A 118 -1.07 16.41 4.14
CA PRO A 118 0.10 17.15 3.72
C PRO A 118 0.07 17.41 2.21
N PHE A 119 0.58 18.57 1.81
CA PHE A 119 0.99 18.79 0.44
C PHE A 119 2.08 17.75 0.11
N PRO A 120 2.10 17.18 -1.10
CA PRO A 120 3.09 16.16 -1.45
C PRO A 120 4.52 16.68 -1.28
N ALA A 121 5.45 15.75 -1.10
CA ALA A 121 6.85 16.05 -1.27
C ALA A 121 7.17 16.12 -2.76
N VAL A 122 8.03 17.07 -3.12
CA VAL A 122 8.49 17.30 -4.49
C VAL A 122 10.00 17.14 -4.51
N THR A 123 10.47 16.02 -5.05
CA THR A 123 11.91 15.76 -5.19
C THR A 123 12.36 16.09 -6.59
N ILE A 124 13.32 17.00 -6.71
CA ILE A 124 13.85 17.53 -7.96
C ILE A 124 15.29 17.03 -8.14
N CYS A 125 15.56 16.40 -9.27
CA CYS A 125 16.85 15.87 -9.66
C CYS A 125 17.28 16.57 -10.95
N SER A 126 18.40 17.28 -10.93
CA SER A 126 18.99 17.94 -12.11
C SER A 126 19.55 16.90 -13.08
N ASP A 127 19.48 17.12 -14.39
CA ASP A 127 20.25 16.27 -15.32
C ASP A 127 21.76 16.52 -15.22
N ASN A 128 22.18 17.71 -14.75
CA ASN A 128 23.54 17.97 -14.33
C ASN A 128 23.74 17.41 -12.91
N GLN A 129 24.31 16.21 -12.83
CA GLN A 129 24.47 15.43 -11.61
C GLN A 129 25.82 15.63 -10.91
N ILE A 130 26.84 16.08 -11.64
CA ILE A 130 28.16 16.36 -11.09
C ILE A 130 28.83 17.48 -11.89
N HIS A 131 29.55 18.34 -11.18
CA HIS A 131 30.27 19.43 -11.80
C HIS A 131 31.64 18.97 -12.32
N SER A 132 32.07 19.47 -13.47
CA SER A 132 33.38 19.15 -14.04
C SER A 132 34.52 19.63 -13.14
N SER A 133 34.31 20.73 -12.40
CA SER A 133 35.21 21.21 -11.35
C SER A 133 35.41 20.23 -10.18
N THR A 134 34.44 19.34 -9.92
CA THR A 134 34.56 18.29 -8.91
C THR A 134 35.39 17.12 -9.43
N ILE A 135 35.10 16.71 -10.66
CA ILE A 135 35.85 15.70 -11.40
C ILE A 135 35.55 15.81 -12.90
N ASN A 136 36.61 15.83 -13.71
CA ASN A 136 36.50 15.63 -15.15
C ASN A 136 36.50 14.13 -15.44
N LEU A 137 35.35 13.56 -15.80
CA LEU A 137 35.22 12.12 -16.00
C LEU A 137 36.00 11.63 -17.23
N THR A 138 36.17 12.46 -18.25
CA THR A 138 36.91 12.08 -19.45
C THR A 138 38.40 11.91 -19.12
N GLU A 139 38.98 12.90 -18.44
CA GLU A 139 40.38 12.85 -18.00
C GLU A 139 40.61 11.73 -16.98
N ALA A 140 39.69 11.56 -16.02
CA ALA A 140 39.79 10.52 -15.01
C ALA A 140 39.67 9.10 -15.59
N PHE A 141 38.92 8.93 -16.68
CA PHE A 141 38.82 7.66 -17.39
C PHE A 141 40.13 7.33 -18.13
N ASP A 142 40.70 8.33 -18.81
CA ASP A 142 41.94 8.17 -19.58
C ASP A 142 43.17 7.91 -18.68
N ASP A 143 43.21 8.53 -17.49
CA ASP A 143 44.36 8.46 -16.56
C ASP A 143 44.08 7.64 -15.28
N PHE A 144 43.09 6.75 -15.30
CA PHE A 144 42.59 6.05 -14.11
C PHE A 144 43.68 5.40 -13.24
N GLN A 145 44.72 4.84 -13.87
CA GLN A 145 45.81 4.14 -13.17
C GLN A 145 46.76 5.08 -12.41
N HIS A 146 46.83 6.36 -12.80
CA HIS A 146 47.71 7.35 -12.19
C HIS A 146 46.95 8.37 -11.32
N LEU A 147 45.62 8.23 -11.21
CA LEU A 147 44.82 9.04 -10.29
C LEU A 147 45.32 8.91 -8.86
N SER A 148 45.32 10.04 -8.15
CA SER A 148 45.53 10.03 -6.70
C SER A 148 44.45 9.18 -6.02
N PRO A 149 44.72 8.58 -4.85
CA PRO A 149 43.72 7.78 -4.12
C PRO A 149 42.40 8.54 -3.87
N GLU A 150 42.48 9.85 -3.66
CA GLU A 150 41.33 10.73 -3.48
C GLU A 150 40.53 10.89 -4.78
N MET A 151 41.19 11.20 -5.90
CA MET A 151 40.53 11.36 -7.20
C MET A 151 39.93 10.05 -7.70
N ARG A 152 40.58 8.92 -7.41
CA ARG A 152 40.05 7.59 -7.69
C ARG A 152 38.72 7.37 -6.96
N LYS A 153 38.62 7.72 -5.67
CA LYS A 153 37.35 7.65 -4.92
C LYS A 153 36.28 8.57 -5.48
N ARG A 154 36.63 9.81 -5.87
CA ARG A 154 35.67 10.73 -6.53
C ARG A 154 35.13 10.13 -7.82
N PHE A 155 36.01 9.53 -8.63
CA PHE A 155 35.64 8.84 -9.86
C PHE A 155 34.66 7.69 -9.60
N GLU A 156 34.98 6.80 -8.65
CA GLU A 156 34.11 5.67 -8.31
C GLU A 156 32.72 6.13 -7.86
N TYR A 157 32.64 7.16 -7.03
CA TYR A 157 31.36 7.71 -6.58
C TYR A 157 30.60 8.46 -7.66
N ALA A 158 31.30 9.18 -8.54
CA ALA A 158 30.69 9.79 -9.71
C ALA A 158 30.08 8.73 -10.62
N VAL A 159 30.78 7.62 -10.89
CA VAL A 159 30.25 6.50 -11.68
C VAL A 159 28.92 5.97 -11.12
N TYR A 160 28.79 5.85 -9.79
CA TYR A 160 27.52 5.45 -9.16
C TYR A 160 26.39 6.46 -9.36
N ILE A 161 26.66 7.76 -9.18
CA ILE A 161 25.65 8.83 -9.33
C ILE A 161 25.20 8.94 -10.79
N CYS A 162 26.18 8.97 -11.71
CA CYS A 162 25.97 9.06 -13.15
C CYS A 162 25.35 7.78 -13.74
N ASN A 163 25.30 6.69 -12.96
CA ASN A 163 24.78 5.38 -13.36
C ASN A 163 25.51 4.82 -14.59
N PHE A 164 26.83 4.94 -14.59
CA PHE A 164 27.70 4.39 -15.63
C PHE A 164 28.02 2.92 -15.37
N ASN A 165 27.93 2.09 -16.41
CA ASN A 165 28.43 0.72 -16.36
C ASN A 165 29.96 0.74 -16.48
N HIS A 166 30.67 0.78 -15.35
CA HIS A 166 32.10 0.58 -15.33
C HIS A 166 32.43 -0.91 -15.09
N PRO A 167 33.13 -1.59 -16.02
CA PRO A 167 33.67 -2.92 -15.76
C PRO A 167 34.93 -2.79 -14.90
N GLY A 168 34.80 -2.92 -13.58
CA GLY A 168 35.96 -2.84 -12.69
C GLY A 168 35.63 -3.28 -11.26
N GLU A 169 36.66 -3.85 -10.62
CA GLU A 169 36.79 -4.57 -9.35
C GLU A 169 35.86 -4.23 -8.17
N GLU A 170 35.72 -5.19 -7.25
CA GLU A 170 35.06 -5.00 -5.95
C GLU A 170 35.60 -3.75 -5.24
N PHE A 171 34.76 -2.72 -5.18
CA PHE A 171 35.11 -1.43 -4.63
C PHE A 171 35.39 -1.50 -3.11
N GLU A 172 36.25 -0.59 -2.64
CA GLU A 172 36.50 -0.36 -1.21
C GLU A 172 35.19 -0.17 -0.43
N THR A 173 35.23 -0.40 0.89
CA THR A 173 34.11 -0.10 1.79
C THR A 173 33.61 1.33 1.58
N PHE A 174 32.32 1.49 1.30
CA PHE A 174 31.67 2.79 1.14
C PHE A 174 31.99 3.69 2.34
N ASP A 175 32.65 4.81 2.07
CA ASP A 175 32.93 5.91 2.99
C ASP A 175 31.81 6.96 2.87
N PRO A 176 30.86 6.99 3.84
CA PRO A 176 29.74 7.92 3.78
C PRO A 176 30.20 9.37 3.87
N GLN A 177 31.22 9.67 4.69
CA GLN A 177 31.65 11.05 4.91
C GLN A 177 32.24 11.65 3.64
N PHE A 178 33.11 10.91 2.95
CA PHE A 178 33.66 11.37 1.68
C PHE A 178 32.58 11.57 0.62
N PHE A 179 31.62 10.64 0.54
CA PHE A 179 30.50 10.76 -0.39
C PHE A 179 29.66 12.00 -0.09
N HIS A 180 29.47 12.32 1.20
CA HIS A 180 28.77 13.53 1.63
C HIS A 180 29.51 14.80 1.26
N ASP A 181 30.81 14.89 1.53
CA ASP A 181 31.62 16.07 1.22
C ASP A 181 31.64 16.31 -0.30
N MET A 182 31.68 15.24 -1.11
CA MET A 182 31.57 15.31 -2.56
C MET A 182 30.20 15.86 -2.99
N LEU A 183 29.10 15.38 -2.40
CA LEU A 183 27.75 15.85 -2.72
C LEU A 183 27.48 17.27 -2.22
N GLU A 184 28.10 17.72 -1.14
CA GLU A 184 27.95 19.08 -0.61
C GLU A 184 28.46 20.13 -1.62
N ASN A 185 29.49 19.81 -2.41
CA ASN A 185 29.99 20.69 -3.46
C ASN A 185 29.02 20.83 -4.65
N VAL A 186 28.13 19.87 -4.87
CA VAL A 186 27.22 19.85 -6.04
C VAL A 186 25.78 20.21 -5.65
N PHE A 187 25.32 19.78 -4.47
CA PHE A 187 23.94 19.95 -3.98
C PHE A 187 23.89 20.63 -2.61
N GLY A 188 24.94 21.36 -2.23
CA GLY A 188 24.99 22.21 -1.05
C GLY A 188 24.07 23.43 -1.15
N ILE A 189 24.12 24.28 -0.11
CA ILE A 189 23.25 25.45 0.01
C ILE A 189 23.49 26.47 -1.12
N GLU A 190 24.75 26.65 -1.54
CA GLU A 190 25.14 27.63 -2.57
C GLU A 190 24.68 27.17 -3.96
N THR A 191 25.01 25.94 -4.34
CA THR A 191 24.57 25.37 -5.63
C THR A 191 23.05 25.21 -5.70
N CYS A 192 22.39 24.84 -4.59
CA CYS A 192 20.93 24.84 -4.54
C CYS A 192 20.36 26.23 -4.82
N ARG A 193 20.97 27.30 -4.30
CA ARG A 193 20.48 28.68 -4.51
C ARG A 193 20.60 29.08 -5.97
N GLU A 194 21.66 28.61 -6.64
CA GLU A 194 21.85 28.80 -8.08
C GLU A 194 20.84 27.98 -8.89
N GLN A 195 20.55 26.74 -8.48
CA GLN A 195 19.62 25.84 -9.16
C GLN A 195 18.14 26.20 -8.95
N ILE A 196 17.77 26.74 -7.78
CA ILE A 196 16.40 27.07 -7.40
C ILE A 196 16.32 28.54 -6.94
N PRO A 197 16.49 29.50 -7.87
CA PRO A 197 16.46 30.92 -7.55
C PRO A 197 15.08 31.44 -7.12
N ILE A 198 14.00 30.73 -7.48
CA ILE A 198 12.63 31.16 -7.18
C ILE A 198 11.89 30.02 -6.47
N LEU A 199 11.38 30.31 -5.28
CA LEU A 199 10.39 29.49 -4.60
C LEU A 199 9.26 30.39 -4.09
N ARG A 200 8.03 30.04 -4.47
CA ARG A 200 6.82 30.66 -3.93
C ARG A 200 5.92 29.58 -3.37
N TRP A 201 5.58 29.72 -2.09
CA TRP A 201 4.54 28.93 -1.47
C TRP A 201 3.24 29.72 -1.53
N SER A 202 2.29 29.27 -2.34
CA SER A 202 1.11 30.07 -2.68
C SER A 202 1.52 31.42 -3.29
N TYR A 203 1.04 32.53 -2.74
CA TYR A 203 1.39 33.89 -3.15
C TYR A 203 2.64 34.43 -2.43
N THR A 204 3.19 33.69 -1.46
CA THR A 204 4.27 34.17 -0.61
C THR A 204 5.63 33.78 -1.19
N PRO A 205 6.49 34.76 -1.58
CA PRO A 205 7.87 34.47 -1.95
C PRO A 205 8.66 34.04 -0.72
N MET A 206 9.62 33.14 -0.93
CA MET A 206 10.46 32.60 0.12
C MET A 206 11.90 33.07 -0.08
N ASP A 207 12.42 33.81 0.90
CA ASP A 207 13.73 34.47 0.78
C ASP A 207 14.91 33.49 0.79
N THR A 208 14.74 32.33 1.42
CA THR A 208 15.77 31.28 1.53
C THR A 208 15.23 29.92 1.06
N PRO A 209 15.00 29.71 -0.25
CA PRO A 209 14.40 28.48 -0.79
C PRO A 209 15.06 27.20 -0.28
N CYS A 210 16.40 27.15 -0.33
CA CYS A 210 17.19 25.98 0.01
C CYS A 210 17.12 25.57 1.48
N ARG A 211 16.68 26.47 2.38
CA ARG A 211 16.38 26.11 3.77
C ARG A 211 15.18 25.16 3.90
N TYR A 212 14.45 24.89 2.82
CA TYR A 212 13.27 24.05 2.80
C TYR A 212 13.42 22.79 1.93
N PHE A 213 14.63 22.55 1.40
CA PHE A 213 14.96 21.34 0.65
C PHE A 213 15.86 20.43 1.47
N GLN A 214 15.51 19.14 1.52
CA GLN A 214 16.41 18.09 2.00
C GLN A 214 17.16 17.52 0.81
N PRO A 215 18.49 17.52 0.81
CA PRO A 215 19.20 16.81 -0.23
C PRO A 215 19.06 15.30 -0.01
N ILE A 216 18.90 14.56 -1.09
CA ILE A 216 18.54 13.15 -1.08
C ILE A 216 19.16 12.45 -2.29
N VAL A 217 19.44 11.16 -2.13
CA VAL A 217 19.98 10.33 -3.20
C VAL A 217 18.94 9.29 -3.61
N THR A 218 18.77 9.15 -4.92
CA THR A 218 17.72 8.34 -5.55
C THR A 218 18.30 7.54 -6.73
N VAL A 219 17.45 6.78 -7.41
CA VAL A 219 17.80 6.14 -8.70
C VAL A 219 18.15 7.16 -9.80
N GLN A 220 17.70 8.42 -9.65
CA GLN A 220 18.07 9.52 -10.55
C GLN A 220 19.42 10.15 -10.21
N GLY A 221 20.08 9.68 -9.15
CA GLY A 221 21.28 10.28 -8.59
C GLY A 221 20.94 11.21 -7.43
N ALA A 222 21.71 12.28 -7.25
CA ALA A 222 21.52 13.25 -6.19
C ALA A 222 20.48 14.32 -6.56
N CYS A 223 19.66 14.68 -5.59
CA CYS A 223 18.43 15.44 -5.76
C CYS A 223 18.13 16.31 -4.52
N LEU A 224 17.15 17.20 -4.64
CA LEU A 224 16.64 18.07 -3.58
C LEU A 224 15.15 17.83 -3.37
N SER A 225 14.74 17.53 -2.14
CA SER A 225 13.36 17.21 -1.76
C SER A 225 12.71 18.31 -0.95
N PHE A 226 11.72 18.97 -1.56
CA PHE A 226 10.86 19.95 -0.90
C PHE A 226 9.73 19.25 -0.14
N ASN A 227 9.42 19.78 1.05
CA ASN A 227 8.24 19.41 1.83
C ASN A 227 8.14 17.94 2.29
N MET A 228 9.26 17.23 2.32
CA MET A 228 9.34 15.87 2.87
C MET A 228 9.42 15.91 4.41
N VAL A 229 8.95 14.87 5.09
CA VAL A 229 9.12 14.72 6.54
C VAL A 229 10.62 14.66 6.86
N PRO A 230 11.08 15.19 8.01
CA PRO A 230 12.49 15.14 8.31
C PRO A 230 13.08 13.75 8.43
N PHE A 231 14.31 13.56 7.91
CA PHE A 231 15.00 12.27 7.96
C PHE A 231 15.14 11.69 9.36
N SER A 232 15.37 12.50 10.39
CA SER A 232 15.37 12.11 11.81
C SER A 232 14.04 11.52 12.29
N TYR A 233 12.95 11.79 11.58
CA TYR A 233 11.63 11.21 11.83
C TYR A 233 11.23 10.12 10.82
N ILE A 234 11.88 10.06 9.66
CA ILE A 234 11.71 8.96 8.68
C ILE A 234 12.56 7.75 9.08
N PHE A 235 13.81 7.95 9.53
CA PHE A 235 14.81 6.92 9.79
C PHE A 235 15.13 6.73 11.27
N ARG A 236 15.39 5.49 11.69
CA ARG A 236 15.71 5.12 13.08
C ARG A 236 17.12 5.54 13.50
N ASN A 237 18.08 5.43 12.58
CA ASN A 237 19.45 5.82 12.81
C ASN A 237 19.87 6.83 11.74
N PRO A 238 19.72 8.14 11.98
CA PRO A 238 20.00 9.16 10.97
C PRO A 238 21.51 9.37 10.75
N THR A 239 22.39 8.75 11.54
CA THR A 239 23.85 8.99 11.46
C THR A 239 24.49 8.51 10.16
N THR A 240 23.84 7.62 9.40
CA THR A 240 24.25 7.24 8.02
C THR A 240 23.75 8.23 6.95
N ILE A 241 22.92 9.22 7.31
CA ILE A 241 22.24 10.18 6.42
C ILE A 241 22.38 11.61 6.99
N ASN A 242 23.44 11.88 7.76
CA ASN A 242 23.57 13.04 8.64
C ASN A 242 23.75 14.39 7.89
N TRP A 243 24.19 14.36 6.63
CA TRP A 243 24.51 15.57 5.86
C TRP A 243 23.28 16.37 5.44
N ALA A 244 22.18 15.69 5.09
CA ALA A 244 20.95 16.34 4.63
C ALA A 244 20.24 17.17 5.72
N GLU A 245 20.58 16.96 7.00
CA GLU A 245 19.99 17.68 8.11
C GLU A 245 20.80 18.89 8.59
N LYS A 246 22.00 19.14 8.05
CA LYS A 246 22.93 20.18 8.54
C LYS A 246 22.42 21.61 8.30
N TYR A 247 21.64 21.83 7.25
CA TYR A 247 21.25 23.16 6.78
C TYR A 247 19.74 23.44 6.75
N TRP A 248 18.94 22.52 7.28
CA TRP A 248 17.50 22.51 7.10
C TRP A 248 16.72 22.98 8.34
N THR A 249 15.46 23.41 8.14
CA THR A 249 14.57 24.01 9.16
C THR A 249 14.31 23.14 10.40
N ASP A 250 13.75 23.78 11.44
CA ASP A 250 13.43 23.20 12.75
C ASP A 250 12.95 21.75 12.67
N LYS A 251 13.68 20.87 13.36
CA LYS A 251 13.45 19.42 13.38
C LYS A 251 12.29 19.05 14.31
N ILE A 252 11.12 19.64 14.09
CA ILE A 252 9.93 19.41 14.92
C ILE A 252 8.99 18.48 14.19
N LYS A 253 8.57 17.40 14.85
CA LYS A 253 7.54 16.50 14.33
C LYS A 253 6.17 17.18 14.37
N VAL A 254 5.71 17.66 13.23
CA VAL A 254 4.39 18.33 13.10
C VAL A 254 3.29 17.43 12.56
N TRP A 255 3.62 16.27 11.99
CA TRP A 255 2.68 15.38 11.32
C TRP A 255 3.06 13.91 11.47
N SER A 256 2.07 13.01 11.44
CA SER A 256 2.27 11.57 11.28
C SER A 256 1.16 10.91 10.45
N PRO A 257 1.41 9.77 9.79
CA PRO A 257 0.39 9.09 8.97
C PRO A 257 -0.88 8.70 9.74
N ASP A 258 -0.74 8.23 10.99
CA ASP A 258 -1.88 7.71 11.77
C ASP A 258 -2.65 8.81 12.52
N THR A 259 -1.96 9.87 12.96
CA THR A 259 -2.55 10.91 13.82
C THR A 259 -2.79 12.23 13.11
N GLY A 260 -2.29 12.39 11.88
CA GLY A 260 -2.33 13.66 11.16
C GLY A 260 -1.48 14.74 11.82
N TYR A 261 -1.89 15.99 11.63
CA TYR A 261 -1.19 17.18 12.11
C TYR A 261 -1.40 17.45 13.60
N ILE A 262 -0.34 17.90 14.28
CA ILE A 262 -0.46 18.49 15.62
C ILE A 262 -1.16 19.86 15.53
N THR A 263 -1.83 20.26 16.62
CA THR A 263 -2.48 21.58 16.70
C THR A 263 -1.47 22.69 16.44
N GLY A 264 -1.77 23.55 15.45
CA GLY A 264 -0.93 24.70 15.09
C GLY A 264 0.25 24.38 14.17
N GLY A 265 0.67 23.12 14.01
CA GLY A 265 1.76 22.76 13.10
C GLY A 265 1.30 22.66 11.64
N GLY A 266 2.23 22.44 10.70
CA GLY A 266 1.93 22.08 9.31
C GLY A 266 1.51 23.24 8.40
N SER A 267 1.78 24.48 8.81
CA SER A 267 1.59 25.67 7.99
C SER A 267 2.94 26.35 7.80
N TYR A 268 3.22 26.92 6.62
CA TYR A 268 4.38 27.80 6.47
C TYR A 268 4.25 28.99 7.45
N PRO A 269 5.32 29.41 8.18
CA PRO A 269 6.73 28.99 8.03
C PRO A 269 7.22 27.90 9.01
N ASP A 270 6.33 27.07 9.57
CA ASP A 270 6.68 25.98 10.49
C ASP A 270 7.52 24.86 9.81
N ALA A 271 7.87 23.83 10.57
CA ALA A 271 8.51 22.63 10.03
C ALA A 271 7.61 21.89 9.00
N PRO A 272 8.19 21.33 7.92
CA PRO A 272 7.46 20.49 6.97
C PRO A 272 7.05 19.13 7.56
N PRO A 273 6.05 18.44 6.98
CA PRO A 273 5.35 18.79 5.74
C PRO A 273 4.24 19.82 5.94
N TRP A 274 4.17 20.83 5.09
CA TRP A 274 3.09 21.80 5.02
C TRP A 274 1.87 21.24 4.30
N ARG A 275 0.71 21.81 4.61
CA ARG A 275 -0.55 21.59 3.90
C ARG A 275 -1.03 22.85 3.20
N THR A 276 -1.87 22.67 2.19
CA THR A 276 -2.48 23.76 1.44
C THR A 276 -3.89 24.08 1.96
N ALA A 277 -4.34 25.31 1.76
CA ALA A 277 -5.70 25.77 2.09
C ALA A 277 -6.71 25.61 0.94
N GLY A 278 -6.31 24.96 -0.16
CA GLY A 278 -7.13 24.83 -1.38
C GLY A 278 -6.91 25.99 -2.35
N GLY A 279 -6.79 25.70 -3.65
CA GLY A 279 -6.51 26.69 -4.71
C GLY A 279 -5.07 27.23 -4.75
N ASN A 280 -4.24 26.86 -3.78
CA ASN A 280 -2.86 27.31 -3.65
C ASN A 280 -1.89 26.14 -3.92
N GLY A 281 -0.81 26.41 -4.66
CA GLY A 281 0.25 25.46 -4.96
C GLY A 281 1.63 26.00 -4.62
N VAL A 282 2.67 25.28 -5.03
CA VAL A 282 4.06 25.73 -4.98
C VAL A 282 4.52 26.08 -6.39
N ARG A 283 5.27 27.16 -6.53
CA ARG A 283 5.92 27.54 -7.78
C ARG A 283 7.43 27.55 -7.57
N PHE A 284 8.11 26.74 -8.36
CA PHE A 284 9.56 26.71 -8.45
C PHE A 284 9.99 27.44 -9.74
N GLY A 285 11.08 28.19 -9.67
CA GLY A 285 11.85 28.58 -10.83
C GLY A 285 13.20 27.91 -10.74
N PHE A 286 13.55 27.18 -11.80
CA PHE A 286 14.78 26.42 -11.87
C PHE A 286 15.78 27.05 -12.82
N ASN A 287 17.05 26.84 -12.54
CA ASN A 287 18.16 27.24 -13.39
C ASN A 287 19.13 26.06 -13.48
N ILE A 288 19.32 25.55 -14.70
CA ILE A 288 20.27 24.47 -14.94
C ILE A 288 21.61 25.12 -15.22
N GLU A 289 22.54 25.01 -14.28
CA GLU A 289 23.91 25.45 -14.55
C GLU A 289 24.54 24.47 -15.54
N MET A 290 24.83 24.95 -16.74
CA MET A 290 25.39 24.15 -17.83
C MET A 290 26.88 24.42 -18.07
N LYS A 291 27.45 25.48 -17.48
CA LYS A 291 28.85 25.85 -17.73
C LYS A 291 29.83 24.88 -17.09
N ASP A 292 29.48 24.35 -15.93
CA ASP A 292 30.28 23.39 -15.18
C ASP A 292 29.61 22.00 -15.21
N ASN A 293 29.03 21.61 -16.34
CA ASN A 293 28.35 20.32 -16.50
C ASN A 293 29.33 19.26 -17.00
N GLU A 294 29.40 18.13 -16.30
CA GLU A 294 30.13 16.95 -16.78
C GLU A 294 29.32 16.21 -17.85
N GLU A 295 29.75 16.30 -19.11
CA GLU A 295 29.01 15.80 -20.27
C GLU A 295 28.77 14.29 -20.22
N LEU A 296 29.74 13.52 -19.73
CA LEU A 296 29.56 12.08 -19.55
C LEU A 296 28.45 11.80 -18.53
N CYS A 297 28.42 12.54 -17.41
CA CYS A 297 27.42 12.32 -16.37
C CYS A 297 26.00 12.77 -16.75
N SER A 298 25.87 13.58 -17.80
CA SER A 298 24.59 14.10 -18.24
C SER A 298 23.72 13.00 -18.84
N ARG A 299 22.48 12.85 -18.34
CA ARG A 299 21.54 11.79 -18.79
C ARG A 299 20.90 12.07 -20.16
N GLY A 300 21.64 12.73 -21.06
CA GLY A 300 21.20 13.08 -22.41
C GLY A 300 20.10 14.14 -22.47
N GLY A 301 19.78 14.78 -21.33
CA GLY A 301 18.73 15.77 -21.18
C GLY A 301 19.24 17.12 -20.68
N LYS A 302 18.41 18.15 -20.85
CA LYS A 302 18.61 19.50 -20.29
C LYS A 302 17.36 19.88 -19.50
N GLY A 303 17.22 19.25 -18.34
CA GLY A 303 16.01 19.36 -17.56
C GLY A 303 16.16 18.93 -16.12
N PHE A 304 15.00 18.75 -15.49
CA PHE A 304 14.87 18.19 -14.16
C PHE A 304 13.90 17.03 -14.15
N SER A 305 14.32 15.92 -13.58
CA SER A 305 13.45 14.83 -13.18
C SER A 305 12.77 15.18 -11.84
N VAL A 306 11.45 15.16 -11.79
CA VAL A 306 10.67 15.56 -10.62
C VAL A 306 9.76 14.43 -10.15
N TYR A 307 9.99 13.97 -8.92
CA TYR A 307 9.09 13.07 -8.21
C TYR A 307 8.03 13.84 -7.43
N VAL A 308 6.79 13.38 -7.51
CA VAL A 308 5.70 13.80 -6.62
C VAL A 308 5.29 12.59 -5.78
N HIS A 309 5.49 12.68 -4.46
CA HIS A 309 5.32 11.54 -3.57
C HIS A 309 4.77 11.92 -2.18
N ASN A 310 4.44 10.90 -1.38
CA ASN A 310 4.06 11.08 0.00
C ASN A 310 5.27 11.61 0.81
N PRO A 311 5.11 12.66 1.63
CA PRO A 311 6.20 13.19 2.46
C PRO A 311 6.87 12.22 3.43
N ALA A 312 6.21 11.12 3.80
CA ALA A 312 6.80 10.09 4.67
C ALA A 312 7.54 8.97 3.91
N GLU A 313 7.62 9.04 2.58
CA GLU A 313 8.18 8.00 1.73
C GLU A 313 9.39 8.54 0.98
N MET A 314 10.40 7.68 0.83
CA MET A 314 11.53 7.96 -0.05
C MET A 314 11.05 7.97 -1.51
N PRO A 315 11.48 8.94 -2.34
CA PRO A 315 11.17 8.95 -3.77
C PRO A 315 11.79 7.72 -4.46
N GLY A 316 11.11 7.20 -5.48
CA GLY A 316 11.56 6.00 -6.17
C GLY A 316 10.58 5.55 -7.26
N PRO A 317 10.82 4.40 -7.88
CA PRO A 317 10.05 3.94 -9.06
C PRO A 317 8.54 3.71 -8.82
N ALA A 318 8.10 3.65 -7.55
CA ALA A 318 6.69 3.53 -7.21
C ALA A 318 5.92 4.87 -7.29
N HIS A 319 6.63 5.98 -7.43
CA HIS A 319 6.07 7.33 -7.41
C HIS A 319 5.97 7.94 -8.80
N ALA A 320 5.10 8.95 -8.93
CA ALA A 320 4.97 9.69 -10.18
C ALA A 320 6.28 10.44 -10.47
N LEU A 321 6.83 10.22 -11.66
CA LEU A 321 8.03 10.87 -12.17
C LEU A 321 7.65 11.71 -13.40
N LEU A 322 8.04 12.97 -13.37
CA LEU A 322 7.86 13.94 -14.45
C LEU A 322 9.24 14.41 -14.92
N TYR A 323 9.34 14.79 -16.19
CA TYR A 323 10.53 15.43 -16.72
C TYR A 323 10.18 16.86 -17.13
N LEU A 324 10.94 17.83 -16.62
CA LEU A 324 10.78 19.24 -16.89
C LEU A 324 11.89 19.70 -17.83
N GLU A 325 11.52 20.08 -19.04
CA GLU A 325 12.45 20.62 -20.04
C GLU A 325 12.81 22.09 -19.74
N GLU A 326 14.01 22.49 -20.14
CA GLU A 326 14.44 23.89 -20.10
C GLU A 326 13.50 24.83 -20.88
N ASN A 327 13.48 26.12 -20.50
CA ASN A 327 12.74 27.19 -21.17
C ASN A 327 11.22 26.97 -21.29
N ARG A 328 10.61 26.22 -20.36
CA ARG A 328 9.16 26.00 -20.32
C ARG A 328 8.58 26.19 -18.92
N GLU A 329 7.34 26.67 -18.88
CA GLU A 329 6.52 26.64 -17.67
C GLU A 329 5.61 25.41 -17.71
N THR A 330 5.75 24.53 -16.71
CA THR A 330 4.94 23.30 -16.60
C THR A 330 4.05 23.39 -15.37
N THR A 331 2.74 23.19 -15.57
CA THR A 331 1.77 23.14 -14.47
C THR A 331 1.37 21.70 -14.21
N VAL A 332 1.52 21.25 -12.96
CA VAL A 332 1.19 19.89 -12.52
C VAL A 332 0.01 19.93 -11.57
N SER A 333 -1.10 19.27 -11.95
CA SER A 333 -2.24 19.09 -11.06
C SER A 333 -2.09 17.80 -10.26
N VAL A 334 -2.18 17.90 -8.94
CA VAL A 334 -2.08 16.75 -8.04
C VAL A 334 -3.44 16.45 -7.43
N SER A 335 -3.93 15.23 -7.64
CA SER A 335 -5.16 14.72 -7.04
C SER A 335 -4.83 13.60 -6.05
N PRO A 336 -4.85 13.86 -4.73
CA PRO A 336 -4.47 12.87 -3.74
C PRO A 336 -5.54 11.78 -3.59
N LYS A 337 -5.09 10.54 -3.42
CA LYS A 337 -5.93 9.42 -2.98
C LYS A 337 -5.49 9.03 -1.57
N PHE A 338 -6.41 9.02 -0.62
CA PHE A 338 -6.12 8.64 0.75
C PHE A 338 -7.14 7.61 1.23
N TYR A 339 -6.68 6.75 2.14
CA TYR A 339 -7.48 5.70 2.77
C TYR A 339 -7.44 5.94 4.27
N ILE A 340 -8.60 5.91 4.92
CA ILE A 340 -8.71 6.06 6.38
C ILE A 340 -9.31 4.79 6.93
N THR A 341 -8.69 4.30 7.99
CA THR A 341 -9.18 3.15 8.73
C THR A 341 -10.16 3.63 9.80
N ASP A 342 -11.36 3.04 9.82
CA ASP A 342 -12.35 3.32 10.86
C ASP A 342 -11.78 2.99 12.26
N GLU A 343 -12.10 3.81 13.26
CA GLU A 343 -11.58 3.63 14.62
C GLU A 343 -11.97 2.28 15.24
N SER A 344 -13.13 1.72 14.87
CA SER A 344 -13.56 0.41 15.34
C SER A 344 -12.61 -0.72 14.91
N LEU A 345 -11.91 -0.56 13.78
CA LEU A 345 -10.93 -1.51 13.27
C LEU A 345 -9.60 -1.48 14.03
N LYS A 346 -9.35 -0.46 14.86
CA LYS A 346 -8.16 -0.42 15.75
C LYS A 346 -8.18 -1.56 16.78
N LYS A 347 -9.37 -2.08 17.12
CA LYS A 347 -9.55 -3.20 18.06
C LYS A 347 -9.26 -4.56 17.44
N TRP A 348 -9.26 -4.66 16.11
CA TRP A 348 -9.06 -5.91 15.39
C TRP A 348 -7.59 -6.29 15.40
N SER A 349 -7.28 -7.58 15.38
CA SER A 349 -5.89 -8.01 15.25
C SER A 349 -5.31 -7.64 13.88
N THR A 350 -4.00 -7.47 13.81
CA THR A 350 -3.29 -7.17 12.54
C THR A 350 -3.55 -8.24 11.47
N LYS A 351 -3.70 -9.51 11.86
CA LYS A 351 -3.98 -10.63 10.95
C LYS A 351 -5.39 -10.58 10.37
N GLU A 352 -6.38 -10.21 11.17
CA GLU A 352 -7.77 -10.04 10.69
C GLU A 352 -7.90 -8.78 9.83
N ARG A 353 -7.21 -7.70 10.21
CA ARG A 353 -7.28 -6.43 9.50
C ARG A 353 -6.46 -6.41 8.20
N GLY A 354 -5.37 -7.17 8.13
CA GLY A 354 -4.49 -7.21 6.96
C GLY A 354 -3.68 -5.94 6.72
N CYS A 355 -3.66 -4.98 7.67
CA CYS A 355 -2.81 -3.80 7.62
C CYS A 355 -2.28 -3.44 9.02
N TYR A 356 -1.20 -2.65 9.04
CA TYR A 356 -0.48 -2.26 10.25
C TYR A 356 -0.58 -0.76 10.51
N PHE A 357 -0.80 -0.39 11.76
CA PHE A 357 -0.57 0.96 12.28
C PHE A 357 0.91 1.18 12.59
N GLN A 358 1.33 2.44 12.73
CA GLN A 358 2.72 2.83 12.97
C GLN A 358 3.33 2.15 14.20
N ASN A 359 2.51 1.85 15.22
CA ASN A 359 2.93 1.24 16.47
C ASN A 359 2.88 -0.29 16.49
N GLU A 360 2.48 -0.94 15.40
CA GLU A 360 2.32 -2.40 15.32
C GLU A 360 3.42 -3.08 14.53
N ARG A 361 3.96 -2.42 13.49
CA ARG A 361 5.02 -2.96 12.64
C ARG A 361 6.20 -2.01 12.61
N PHE A 362 7.31 -2.49 13.18
CA PHE A 362 8.55 -1.74 13.21
C PHE A 362 9.50 -2.23 12.11
N LEU A 363 9.90 -1.30 11.25
CA LEU A 363 10.90 -1.50 10.21
C LEU A 363 12.32 -1.31 10.79
N LYS A 364 13.34 -1.88 10.15
CA LYS A 364 14.73 -1.89 10.67
C LYS A 364 15.40 -0.52 10.54
N PHE A 365 15.18 0.15 9.42
CA PHE A 365 15.78 1.42 9.04
C PHE A 365 14.78 2.56 9.15
N PHE A 366 13.50 2.34 8.81
CA PHE A 366 12.46 3.37 8.90
C PHE A 366 11.74 3.40 10.27
N GLN A 367 11.50 4.61 10.78
CA GLN A 367 10.59 4.86 11.90
C GLN A 367 9.13 4.85 11.44
N ILE A 368 8.86 5.39 10.24
CA ILE A 368 7.52 5.48 9.68
C ILE A 368 7.26 4.26 8.79
N TYR A 369 6.27 3.47 9.18
CA TYR A 369 5.74 2.38 8.38
C TYR A 369 4.88 2.93 7.25
N THR A 370 5.30 2.66 6.02
CA THR A 370 4.42 2.71 4.86
C THR A 370 4.65 1.43 4.04
N GLN A 371 3.74 1.14 3.11
CA GLN A 371 3.96 0.02 2.19
C GLN A 371 5.27 0.22 1.41
N HIS A 372 5.52 1.44 0.92
CA HIS A 372 6.73 1.76 0.17
C HIS A 372 8.01 1.55 0.99
N ASN A 373 8.05 2.11 2.21
CA ASN A 373 9.22 1.98 3.10
C ASN A 373 9.49 0.50 3.45
N CYS A 374 8.43 -0.28 3.67
CA CYS A 374 8.53 -1.72 3.94
C CYS A 374 9.11 -2.49 2.73
N GLU A 375 8.60 -2.22 1.53
CA GLU A 375 9.09 -2.84 0.29
C GLU A 375 10.53 -2.44 -0.02
N MET A 376 10.92 -1.19 0.27
CA MET A 376 12.29 -0.73 0.10
C MET A 376 13.26 -1.49 1.02
N GLU A 377 12.93 -1.68 2.30
CA GLU A 377 13.75 -2.52 3.19
C GLU A 377 13.78 -3.99 2.75
N CYS A 378 12.66 -4.51 2.24
CA CYS A 378 12.61 -5.86 1.72
C CYS A 378 13.58 -6.04 0.54
N LYS A 379 13.59 -5.08 -0.41
CA LYS A 379 14.54 -5.07 -1.53
C LYS A 379 15.98 -4.90 -1.06
N ALA A 380 16.25 -4.00 -0.12
CA ALA A 380 17.59 -3.81 0.44
C ALA A 380 18.12 -5.10 1.10
N ASN A 381 17.30 -5.76 1.93
CA ASN A 381 17.68 -7.01 2.58
C ASN A 381 17.83 -8.17 1.57
N PHE A 382 16.98 -8.21 0.56
CA PHE A 382 17.06 -9.20 -0.52
C PHE A 382 18.38 -9.07 -1.28
N THR A 383 18.72 -7.86 -1.75
CA THR A 383 19.98 -7.61 -2.46
C THR A 383 21.20 -7.89 -1.57
N LEU A 384 21.18 -7.51 -0.30
CA LEU A 384 22.26 -7.84 0.65
C LEU A 384 22.44 -9.34 0.85
N SER A 385 21.36 -10.13 0.85
CA SER A 385 21.44 -11.58 1.08
C SER A 385 22.00 -12.35 -0.12
N ILE A 386 21.72 -11.88 -1.35
CA ILE A 386 22.15 -12.53 -2.59
C ILE A 386 23.48 -11.96 -3.07
N CYS A 387 23.57 -10.63 -3.21
CA CYS A 387 24.68 -9.93 -3.84
C CYS A 387 25.73 -9.43 -2.84
N ARG A 388 25.46 -9.50 -1.52
CA ARG A 388 26.32 -8.97 -0.46
C ARG A 388 26.57 -7.45 -0.51
N CYS A 389 25.84 -6.73 -1.36
CA CYS A 389 25.83 -5.27 -1.45
C CYS A 389 24.38 -4.74 -1.53
N ALA A 390 24.21 -3.45 -1.34
CA ALA A 390 22.94 -2.75 -1.60
C ALA A 390 23.22 -1.54 -2.48
N PRO A 391 22.27 -1.13 -3.35
CA PRO A 391 22.35 0.14 -4.04
C PRO A 391 22.54 1.31 -3.05
N PHE A 392 23.35 2.30 -3.41
CA PHE A 392 23.70 3.44 -2.57
C PHE A 392 22.50 4.30 -2.11
N TYR A 393 21.39 4.27 -2.85
CA TYR A 393 20.13 4.95 -2.52
C TYR A 393 19.18 4.11 -1.67
N PHE A 394 19.55 2.87 -1.30
CA PHE A 394 18.78 2.06 -0.36
C PHE A 394 19.28 2.26 1.08
N PRO A 395 18.39 2.09 2.07
CA PRO A 395 18.82 2.06 3.45
C PRO A 395 19.64 0.80 3.73
N SER A 396 20.91 0.97 4.09
CA SER A 396 21.82 -0.10 4.52
C SER A 396 22.60 0.28 5.78
N LYS A 397 23.23 -0.72 6.41
CA LYS A 397 24.08 -0.54 7.60
C LYS A 397 25.53 -0.30 7.20
#